data_AF-A0A956EJC8-F1
#
_entry.id   AF-A0A956EJC8-F1
#
_cell.length_a   1.000
_cell.length_b   1.000
_cell.length_c   1.000
_cell.angle_alpha   90.00
_cell.angle_beta   90.00
_cell.angle_gamma   90.00
#
_symmetry.space_group_name_H-M   'P 1'
#
loop_
_entity.id
_entity.type
_entity.pdbx_description
1 polymer ?
#
loop_
_entity_poly.entity_id
_entity_poly.type
_entity_poly.pdbx_seq_one_letter_code
_entity_poly.pdbx_strand_id
1 'polypeptide(L)'
;MTRKYLNSIRLMLSRRQAIQGLGALIGGAAVGCGDDSDATTNDAGTTGATGTSGDASSSGDASTSTGGSTSGTGTGTGDTSTGTSTGAETTGTTTGSTGAVETTGDTTTTGEPVDECAIESDLTPAELLAKVEHIVVICMENRSFDHYYGSLKLVEGLAVEGLTGDEVNPDKDNQMVGVYKMDNFEPEDPPHGWDEVHAQWNGGACDGFVLEHEKVWGPGIQQEVMGYHVREQLPVLYALADNYALCDHWFASLLGPTWPNRYYVHCATSKGRKDNTPALPLPKTIQSVLGGAGISNNNYYDGLVAWRWGAFPGIGFSDTDSFDEFFSRIDAGTLEQVIIIDPDFMANDDHPSHNIMLGQAFIATIYEALAQSEYWEKSLLVITYDEHGGFYDHVSPPATEDSEGPEYAQMGFRVPSVVIGPHVRR
;
A
#
# COMPACT_ATOMS: atom_id res chain seq x y z
N MET A 1 -13.57 18.18 12.49
CA MET A 1 -13.56 18.64 11.08
C MET A 1 -14.20 17.58 10.17
N THR A 2 -15.32 17.90 9.48
CA THR A 2 -16.32 16.96 8.91
C THR A 2 -16.31 16.90 7.37
N ARG A 3 -17.18 16.06 6.75
CA ARG A 3 -17.70 16.02 5.33
C ARG A 3 -17.37 17.19 4.37
N LYS A 4 -17.22 18.40 4.89
CA LYS A 4 -16.71 19.60 4.24
C LYS A 4 -15.31 19.42 3.64
N TYR A 5 -14.42 18.65 4.29
CA TYR A 5 -13.05 18.43 3.84
C TYR A 5 -12.97 17.44 2.66
N LEU A 6 -13.61 16.27 2.75
CA LEU A 6 -13.76 15.34 1.61
C LEU A 6 -14.50 15.98 0.42
N ASN A 7 -15.51 16.82 0.67
CA ASN A 7 -16.13 17.62 -0.38
C ASN A 7 -15.16 18.65 -0.96
N SER A 8 -14.28 19.26 -0.17
CA SER A 8 -13.27 20.20 -0.67
C SER A 8 -12.21 19.52 -1.52
N ILE A 9 -11.79 18.30 -1.16
CA ILE A 9 -10.88 17.48 -1.96
C ILE A 9 -11.55 17.01 -3.25
N ARG A 10 -12.79 16.48 -3.19
CA ARG A 10 -13.58 16.16 -4.40
C ARG A 10 -13.77 17.37 -5.31
N LEU A 11 -14.00 18.56 -4.73
CA LEU A 11 -14.08 19.83 -5.49
C LEU A 11 -12.72 20.28 -6.05
N MET A 12 -11.60 20.01 -5.39
CA MET A 12 -10.26 20.32 -5.90
C MET A 12 -9.85 19.37 -7.03
N LEU A 13 -10.13 18.07 -6.91
CA LEU A 13 -9.84 17.07 -7.94
C LEU A 13 -10.69 17.30 -9.20
N SER A 14 -12.00 17.59 -9.04
CA SER A 14 -12.86 17.97 -10.16
C SER A 14 -12.49 19.32 -10.81
N ARG A 15 -11.98 20.28 -10.03
CA ARG A 15 -11.42 21.54 -10.59
C ARG A 15 -10.11 21.32 -11.34
N ARG A 16 -9.25 20.38 -10.93
CA ARG A 16 -8.02 20.06 -11.66
C ARG A 16 -8.29 19.35 -12.99
N GLN A 17 -9.32 18.51 -13.07
CA GLN A 17 -9.79 17.96 -14.36
C GLN A 17 -10.34 19.06 -15.29
N ALA A 18 -10.97 20.11 -14.74
CA ALA A 18 -11.37 21.28 -15.52
C ALA A 18 -10.19 22.21 -15.91
N ILE A 19 -9.09 22.19 -15.15
CA ILE A 19 -7.91 23.05 -15.36
C ILE A 19 -6.83 22.37 -16.22
N GLN A 20 -6.90 21.06 -16.46
CA GLN A 20 -6.18 20.44 -17.58
C GLN A 20 -6.67 20.91 -18.98
N GLY A 21 -7.67 21.80 -19.02
CA GLY A 21 -8.05 22.57 -20.21
C GLY A 21 -7.46 23.99 -20.32
N LEU A 22 -6.72 24.51 -19.33
CA LEU A 22 -6.15 25.87 -19.42
C LEU A 22 -4.86 26.00 -18.60
N GLY A 23 -3.76 26.23 -19.31
CA GLY A 23 -2.43 26.39 -18.72
C GLY A 23 -2.23 27.71 -17.95
N ALA A 24 -1.06 27.73 -17.30
CA ALA A 24 -0.34 28.84 -16.66
C ALA A 24 -0.74 29.21 -15.22
N LEU A 25 0.16 28.86 -14.28
CA LEU A 25 0.52 29.71 -13.12
C LEU A 25 1.85 29.24 -12.52
N ILE A 26 2.94 29.55 -13.24
CA ILE A 26 4.24 29.83 -12.63
C ILE A 26 4.20 31.33 -12.29
N GLY A 27 4.48 31.68 -11.05
CA GLY A 27 4.48 33.07 -10.59
C GLY A 27 5.23 33.24 -9.28
N GLY A 28 6.55 33.07 -9.35
CA GLY A 28 7.49 33.43 -8.28
C GLY A 28 7.53 34.94 -8.07
N ALA A 29 7.66 35.36 -6.82
CA ALA A 29 7.85 36.74 -6.42
C ALA A 29 9.24 37.27 -6.82
N ALA A 30 9.24 38.56 -7.16
CA ALA A 30 10.23 39.34 -7.89
C ALA A 30 11.44 39.84 -7.08
N VAL A 31 12.55 40.10 -7.80
CA VAL A 31 13.46 41.27 -7.79
C VAL A 31 14.21 41.20 -9.15
N GLY A 32 14.38 42.18 -10.04
CA GLY A 32 14.34 43.63 -10.03
C GLY A 32 15.55 44.13 -10.87
N CYS A 33 15.34 45.14 -11.72
CA CYS A 33 16.27 45.79 -12.70
C CYS A 33 16.32 45.08 -14.08
N GLY A 34 16.04 45.70 -15.22
CA GLY A 34 15.80 47.08 -15.62
C GLY A 34 15.90 47.15 -17.16
N ASP A 35 15.40 48.24 -17.70
CA ASP A 35 15.59 48.79 -19.06
C ASP A 35 14.59 48.47 -20.19
N ASP A 36 14.23 49.61 -20.79
CA ASP A 36 13.24 49.95 -21.81
C ASP A 36 13.49 49.32 -23.19
N SER A 37 12.41 49.12 -23.96
CA SER A 37 12.14 49.91 -25.20
C SER A 37 11.01 49.32 -26.06
N ASP A 38 10.20 50.26 -26.58
CA ASP A 38 9.43 50.28 -27.84
C ASP A 38 8.29 49.25 -28.09
N ALA A 39 7.02 49.70 -28.12
CA ALA A 39 6.30 50.29 -29.28
C ALA A 39 5.95 49.21 -30.34
N THR A 40 4.73 48.95 -30.81
CA THR A 40 3.59 49.82 -31.18
C THR A 40 2.38 48.96 -31.63
N THR A 41 1.18 49.41 -31.24
CA THR A 41 -0.10 49.56 -31.98
C THR A 41 -0.78 48.44 -32.81
N ASN A 42 -2.08 48.26 -32.47
CA ASN A 42 -3.31 48.18 -33.30
C ASN A 42 -3.48 47.01 -34.30
N ASP A 43 -4.65 46.40 -34.51
CA ASP A 43 -5.97 47.02 -34.75
C ASP A 43 -7.15 45.99 -34.66
N ALA A 44 -8.35 46.54 -34.48
CA ALA A 44 -9.77 46.12 -34.73
C ALA A 44 -10.13 44.66 -35.12
N GLY A 45 -11.32 44.11 -34.84
CA GLY A 45 -12.65 44.61 -34.48
C GLY A 45 -13.68 43.54 -34.92
N THR A 46 -14.57 43.04 -34.05
CA THR A 46 -16.00 43.43 -33.90
C THR A 46 -17.02 42.53 -34.65
N THR A 47 -17.84 41.83 -33.84
CA THR A 47 -19.28 41.49 -33.98
C THR A 47 -19.84 40.56 -35.07
N GLY A 48 -20.78 39.71 -34.64
CA GLY A 48 -21.92 39.29 -35.47
C GLY A 48 -22.62 38.02 -34.99
N ALA A 49 -23.63 38.17 -34.13
CA ALA A 49 -24.57 37.10 -33.74
C ALA A 49 -25.88 37.19 -34.54
N THR A 50 -26.49 36.04 -34.83
CA THR A 50 -27.93 35.70 -35.05
C THR A 50 -27.93 34.39 -35.88
N GLY A 51 -28.61 33.28 -35.59
CA GLY A 51 -29.81 32.99 -34.80
C GLY A 51 -30.91 32.50 -35.75
N THR A 52 -31.27 31.21 -35.74
CA THR A 52 -32.63 30.74 -36.05
C THR A 52 -32.85 29.23 -35.78
N SER A 53 -34.04 28.98 -35.26
CA SER A 53 -34.73 27.76 -34.86
C SER A 53 -35.38 26.97 -36.00
N GLY A 54 -35.71 25.70 -35.76
CA GLY A 54 -36.68 24.93 -36.56
C GLY A 54 -36.90 23.50 -36.07
N ASP A 55 -38.01 23.28 -35.35
CA ASP A 55 -38.59 21.98 -34.97
C ASP A 55 -39.21 21.23 -36.17
N ALA A 56 -39.21 19.90 -36.12
CA ALA A 56 -40.35 19.07 -36.56
C ALA A 56 -40.23 17.61 -36.04
N SER A 57 -41.30 17.18 -35.38
CA SER A 57 -41.57 15.86 -34.79
C SER A 57 -42.06 14.81 -35.81
N SER A 58 -41.80 13.52 -35.54
CA SER A 58 -42.80 12.45 -35.78
C SER A 58 -42.56 11.22 -34.89
N SER A 59 -43.66 10.74 -34.32
CA SER A 59 -43.89 9.63 -33.39
C SER A 59 -43.79 8.21 -33.98
N GLY A 60 -43.47 7.22 -33.14
CA GLY A 60 -43.68 5.79 -33.37
C GLY A 60 -43.51 4.98 -32.08
N ASP A 61 -44.52 4.18 -31.75
CA ASP A 61 -44.83 3.58 -30.43
C ASP A 61 -43.94 2.43 -29.91
N ALA A 62 -43.86 2.42 -28.57
CA ALA A 62 -43.93 1.32 -27.60
C ALA A 62 -43.25 -0.05 -27.83
N SER A 63 -42.32 -0.38 -26.92
CA SER A 63 -42.40 -1.64 -26.15
C SER A 63 -41.70 -1.52 -24.79
N THR A 64 -42.45 -1.77 -23.73
CA THR A 64 -42.03 -1.92 -22.35
C THR A 64 -41.19 -3.20 -22.13
N SER A 65 -40.02 -3.07 -21.50
CA SER A 65 -39.47 -4.14 -20.66
C SER A 65 -38.62 -3.54 -19.54
N THR A 66 -39.11 -3.69 -18.32
CA THR A 66 -38.38 -3.54 -17.05
C THR A 66 -37.18 -4.48 -17.01
N GLY A 67 -35.98 -3.94 -16.79
CA GLY A 67 -34.77 -4.69 -16.48
C GLY A 67 -33.99 -3.96 -15.41
N GLY A 68 -34.02 -4.50 -14.19
CA GLY A 68 -33.38 -3.93 -13.01
C GLY A 68 -31.86 -3.95 -13.11
N SER A 69 -31.27 -2.91 -12.52
CA SER A 69 -29.85 -2.82 -12.19
C SER A 69 -29.55 -3.80 -11.06
N THR A 70 -28.62 -4.74 -11.29
CA THR A 70 -27.98 -5.52 -10.22
C THR A 70 -26.48 -5.51 -10.45
N SER A 71 -25.79 -4.83 -9.53
CA SER A 71 -24.39 -4.95 -9.18
C SER A 71 -24.03 -6.41 -8.89
N GLY A 72 -23.04 -6.94 -9.61
CA GLY A 72 -22.51 -8.28 -9.39
C GLY A 72 -21.18 -8.23 -8.65
N THR A 73 -21.21 -8.57 -7.37
CA THR A 73 -20.08 -9.10 -6.59
C THR A 73 -19.70 -10.47 -7.15
N GLY A 74 -18.41 -10.74 -7.38
CA GLY A 74 -17.95 -12.03 -7.86
C GLY A 74 -16.46 -12.28 -7.61
N THR A 75 -16.12 -12.68 -6.39
CA THR A 75 -14.90 -13.42 -6.06
C THR A 75 -14.92 -14.76 -6.78
N GLY A 76 -13.88 -15.08 -7.55
CA GLY A 76 -13.79 -16.31 -8.33
C GLY A 76 -12.42 -16.96 -8.26
N THR A 77 -12.10 -17.64 -7.15
CA THR A 77 -11.03 -18.63 -7.07
C THR A 77 -11.49 -19.92 -7.77
N GLY A 78 -10.91 -20.21 -8.94
CA GLY A 78 -11.20 -21.41 -9.72
C GLY A 78 -10.09 -22.45 -9.61
N ASP A 79 -10.25 -23.39 -8.67
CA ASP A 79 -9.45 -24.61 -8.58
C ASP A 79 -9.81 -25.58 -9.73
N THR A 80 -8.81 -26.08 -10.45
CA THR A 80 -8.96 -27.17 -11.42
C THR A 80 -8.15 -28.38 -11.01
N SER A 81 -8.86 -29.34 -10.41
CA SER A 81 -8.44 -30.72 -10.25
C SER A 81 -8.07 -31.38 -11.58
N THR A 82 -6.89 -31.99 -11.68
CA THR A 82 -6.64 -33.15 -12.55
C THR A 82 -5.84 -34.21 -11.79
N GLY A 83 -6.27 -35.47 -11.94
CA GLY A 83 -5.92 -36.55 -11.03
C GLY A 83 -4.81 -37.50 -11.47
N THR A 84 -4.38 -38.26 -10.47
CA THR A 84 -3.89 -39.65 -10.47
C THR A 84 -2.58 -39.99 -11.18
N SER A 85 -1.57 -40.34 -10.38
CA SER A 85 -0.81 -41.58 -10.62
C SER A 85 -0.26 -42.16 -9.32
N THR A 86 -0.54 -43.45 -9.14
CA THR A 86 -0.02 -44.36 -8.12
C THR A 86 1.50 -44.50 -8.14
N GLY A 87 2.13 -44.45 -6.97
CA GLY A 87 3.51 -44.87 -6.75
C GLY A 87 3.68 -45.37 -5.32
N ALA A 88 3.78 -46.68 -5.17
CA ALA A 88 4.13 -47.34 -3.91
C ALA A 88 5.64 -47.26 -3.70
N GLU A 89 6.11 -47.04 -2.47
CA GLU A 89 7.43 -47.50 -1.97
C GLU A 89 7.46 -47.35 -0.44
N THR A 90 7.36 -48.48 0.27
CA THR A 90 8.38 -49.14 1.09
C THR A 90 8.72 -48.51 2.45
N THR A 91 8.29 -49.25 3.47
CA THR A 91 8.79 -49.26 4.84
C THR A 91 10.31 -49.47 4.91
N GLY A 92 10.99 -48.63 5.69
CA GLY A 92 12.40 -48.80 6.07
C GLY A 92 12.62 -48.44 7.54
N THR A 93 12.50 -49.42 8.42
CA THR A 93 12.98 -49.37 9.80
C THR A 93 14.50 -49.55 9.81
N THR A 94 15.26 -48.65 10.44
CA THR A 94 16.58 -49.01 10.95
C THR A 94 16.90 -48.31 12.27
N THR A 95 17.33 -49.13 13.22
CA THR A 95 17.66 -48.84 14.61
C THR A 95 19.15 -48.54 14.75
N GLY A 96 19.49 -47.48 15.50
CA GLY A 96 20.61 -47.36 16.46
C GLY A 96 22.07 -47.53 15.99
N SER A 97 22.91 -46.54 16.31
CA SER A 97 24.14 -46.78 17.10
C SER A 97 24.66 -45.50 17.73
N THR A 98 25.03 -45.64 19.00
CA THR A 98 25.80 -44.72 19.83
C THR A 98 27.24 -44.56 19.33
N GLY A 99 27.81 -43.38 19.51
CA GLY A 99 29.22 -43.09 19.28
C GLY A 99 29.59 -41.73 19.87
N ALA A 100 29.99 -41.73 21.14
CA ALA A 100 30.59 -40.58 21.78
C ALA A 100 32.02 -40.39 21.26
N VAL A 101 32.33 -39.19 20.78
CA VAL A 101 33.70 -38.70 20.60
C VAL A 101 33.74 -37.30 21.19
N GLU A 102 34.38 -37.16 22.35
CA GLU A 102 34.86 -35.87 22.86
C GLU A 102 36.07 -35.45 22.03
N THR A 103 36.04 -34.26 21.44
CA THR A 103 37.26 -33.46 21.25
C THR A 103 36.92 -31.99 21.04
N THR A 104 37.32 -31.18 22.03
CA THR A 104 37.88 -29.82 21.94
C THR A 104 37.10 -28.72 21.22
N GLY A 105 36.74 -27.68 21.99
CA GLY A 105 35.98 -26.54 21.54
C GLY A 105 36.59 -25.74 20.40
N ASP A 106 35.70 -25.29 19.54
CA ASP A 106 35.85 -24.07 18.76
C ASP A 106 34.51 -23.33 18.90
N THR A 107 34.57 -22.12 19.46
CA THR A 107 33.40 -21.26 19.61
C THR A 107 33.17 -20.61 18.26
N THR A 108 32.50 -21.32 17.36
CA THR A 108 31.98 -20.74 16.13
C THR A 108 30.76 -19.91 16.53
N THR A 109 30.98 -18.64 16.83
CA THR A 109 29.95 -17.61 16.82
C THR A 109 29.22 -17.73 15.49
N THR A 110 27.98 -18.17 15.52
CA THR A 110 27.00 -17.95 14.45
C THR A 110 26.91 -16.45 14.28
N GLY A 111 27.59 -15.94 13.25
CA GLY A 111 27.52 -14.53 12.89
C GLY A 111 26.09 -14.25 12.46
N GLU A 112 25.31 -13.65 13.36
CA GLU A 112 24.13 -12.91 12.94
C GLU A 112 24.57 -11.85 11.91
N PRO A 113 23.77 -11.60 10.87
CA PRO A 113 24.06 -10.54 9.93
C PRO A 113 24.19 -9.23 10.72
N VAL A 114 25.34 -8.58 10.59
CA VAL A 114 25.56 -7.23 11.10
C VAL A 114 24.58 -6.32 10.37
N ASP A 115 23.61 -5.81 11.11
CA ASP A 115 22.67 -4.80 10.65
C ASP A 115 23.45 -3.49 10.42
N GLU A 116 23.77 -3.17 9.17
CA GLU A 116 24.42 -1.91 8.81
C GLU A 116 23.52 -0.68 9.08
N CYS A 117 22.22 -0.89 9.36
CA CYS A 117 21.28 0.12 9.84
C CYS A 117 21.20 0.19 11.38
N ALA A 118 21.85 -0.71 12.11
CA ALA A 118 22.04 -0.58 13.56
C ALA A 118 23.02 0.56 13.83
N ILE A 119 22.49 1.79 13.78
CA ILE A 119 23.15 2.92 14.39
C ILE A 119 23.33 2.54 15.85
N GLU A 120 24.58 2.53 16.32
CA GLU A 120 24.94 2.59 17.74
C GLU A 120 24.35 3.88 18.33
N SER A 121 23.05 3.86 18.61
CA SER A 121 22.40 4.82 19.47
C SER A 121 22.71 4.39 20.89
N ASP A 122 23.38 5.25 21.65
CA ASP A 122 23.55 5.07 23.10
C ASP A 122 22.21 5.05 23.85
N LEU A 123 21.12 5.48 23.18
CA LEU A 123 19.76 5.45 23.71
C LEU A 123 19.09 4.10 23.46
N THR A 124 18.48 3.56 24.50
CA THR A 124 17.57 2.41 24.42
C THR A 124 16.31 2.74 23.61
N PRO A 125 15.59 1.73 23.06
CA PRO A 125 14.30 1.96 22.40
C PRO A 125 13.29 2.71 23.28
N ALA A 126 13.31 2.46 24.60
CA ALA A 126 12.46 3.18 25.55
C ALA A 126 12.80 4.67 25.63
N GLU A 127 14.08 5.03 25.55
CA GLU A 127 14.53 6.42 25.53
C GLU A 127 14.23 7.11 24.19
N LEU A 128 14.34 6.39 23.07
CA LEU A 128 13.96 6.88 21.75
C LEU A 128 12.45 7.18 21.67
N LEU A 129 11.64 6.33 22.29
CA LEU A 129 10.17 6.49 22.31
C LEU A 129 9.66 7.32 23.49
N ALA A 130 10.52 7.79 24.39
CA ALA A 130 10.09 8.46 25.63
C ALA A 130 9.27 9.73 25.41
N LYS A 131 9.38 10.36 24.23
CA LYS A 131 8.60 11.55 23.84
C LYS A 131 7.33 11.23 23.03
N VAL A 132 7.13 9.97 22.68
CA VAL A 132 5.97 9.52 21.90
C VAL A 132 4.88 9.08 22.87
N GLU A 133 3.75 9.79 22.85
CA GLU A 133 2.54 9.44 23.61
C GLU A 133 1.45 8.87 22.69
N HIS A 134 1.52 9.16 21.37
CA HIS A 134 0.54 8.74 20.38
C HIS A 134 1.22 8.04 19.20
N ILE A 135 0.92 6.75 18.98
CA ILE A 135 1.35 6.00 17.80
C ILE A 135 0.13 5.86 16.89
N VAL A 136 0.23 6.39 15.67
CA VAL A 136 -0.80 6.30 14.64
C VAL A 136 -0.25 5.47 13.49
N VAL A 137 -0.93 4.38 13.13
CA VAL A 137 -0.53 3.53 12.00
C VAL A 137 -1.62 3.61 10.93
N ILE A 138 -1.24 3.99 9.71
CA ILE A 138 -2.07 3.85 8.52
C ILE A 138 -1.59 2.60 7.78
N CYS A 139 -2.49 1.67 7.52
CA CYS A 139 -2.17 0.47 6.74
C CYS A 139 -3.03 0.48 5.46
N MET A 140 -2.38 0.79 4.34
CA MET A 140 -2.94 0.90 2.99
C MET A 140 -2.92 -0.46 2.27
N GLU A 141 -3.46 -0.53 1.04
CA GLU A 141 -3.55 -1.68 0.15
C GLU A 141 -3.09 -1.33 -1.28
N ASN A 142 -2.96 -2.33 -2.13
CA ASN A 142 -1.73 -3.10 -2.11
C ASN A 142 -0.68 -2.59 -3.10
N ARG A 143 0.54 -2.31 -2.63
CA ARG A 143 1.59 -1.68 -3.45
C ARG A 143 2.96 -2.14 -3.02
N SER A 144 3.83 -2.45 -3.99
CA SER A 144 5.24 -2.74 -3.74
C SER A 144 6.05 -1.47 -3.51
N PHE A 145 7.21 -1.60 -2.86
CA PHE A 145 8.13 -0.47 -2.69
C PHE A 145 8.59 0.07 -4.04
N ASP A 146 9.03 -0.78 -4.97
CA ASP A 146 9.52 -0.32 -6.27
C ASP A 146 8.44 0.36 -7.13
N HIS A 147 7.19 -0.08 -7.03
CA HIS A 147 6.09 0.51 -7.76
C HIS A 147 5.83 1.97 -7.33
N TYR A 148 6.04 2.32 -6.06
CA TYR A 148 5.84 3.68 -5.56
C TYR A 148 7.11 4.50 -5.39
N TYR A 149 8.17 3.92 -4.84
CA TYR A 149 9.41 4.61 -4.48
C TYR A 149 10.63 4.16 -5.27
N GLY A 150 10.53 3.11 -6.09
CA GLY A 150 11.63 2.63 -6.91
C GLY A 150 12.22 3.72 -7.81
N SER A 151 11.39 4.65 -8.26
CA SER A 151 11.82 5.77 -9.10
C SER A 151 12.71 6.81 -8.40
N LEU A 152 12.76 6.84 -7.06
CA LEU A 152 13.66 7.74 -6.33
C LEU A 152 15.13 7.48 -6.69
N LYS A 153 15.52 6.22 -6.89
CA LYS A 153 16.86 5.86 -7.39
C LYS A 153 16.98 6.08 -8.90
N LEU A 154 16.06 5.50 -9.66
CA LEU A 154 16.09 5.50 -11.13
C LEU A 154 16.04 6.90 -11.75
N VAL A 155 15.15 7.76 -11.26
CA VAL A 155 14.85 9.08 -11.84
C VAL A 155 15.54 10.19 -11.08
N GLU A 156 15.60 10.12 -9.75
CA GLU A 156 16.15 11.19 -8.91
C GLU A 156 17.58 10.94 -8.42
N GLY A 157 18.12 9.72 -8.58
CA GLY A 157 19.47 9.36 -8.15
C GLY A 157 19.67 9.34 -6.64
N LEU A 158 18.60 9.18 -5.86
CA LEU A 158 18.67 9.12 -4.41
C LEU A 158 19.25 7.78 -3.93
N ALA A 159 19.93 7.83 -2.80
CA ALA A 159 20.52 6.66 -2.15
C ALA A 159 19.47 5.86 -1.39
N VAL A 160 18.61 5.18 -2.14
CA VAL A 160 17.63 4.19 -1.66
C VAL A 160 17.82 2.91 -2.47
N GLU A 161 17.43 1.76 -1.92
CA GLU A 161 17.39 0.51 -2.68
C GLU A 161 16.18 0.48 -3.64
N GLY A 162 16.20 1.34 -4.66
CA GLY A 162 15.17 1.41 -5.70
C GLY A 162 15.60 0.79 -7.04
N LEU A 163 14.80 1.06 -8.07
CA LEU A 163 15.00 0.59 -9.43
C LEU A 163 16.24 1.19 -10.09
N THR A 164 16.86 0.44 -10.99
CA THR A 164 18.03 0.81 -11.80
C THR A 164 17.69 0.99 -13.28
N GLY A 165 16.55 0.45 -13.72
CA GLY A 165 16.09 0.48 -15.11
C GLY A 165 16.51 -0.76 -15.91
N ASP A 166 17.32 -1.64 -15.33
CA ASP A 166 17.76 -2.90 -15.94
C ASP A 166 16.87 -4.09 -15.54
N GLU A 167 15.91 -3.88 -14.64
CA GLU A 167 15.00 -4.91 -14.15
C GLU A 167 14.05 -5.39 -15.25
N VAL A 168 13.95 -6.70 -15.40
CA VAL A 168 13.10 -7.36 -16.39
C VAL A 168 12.42 -8.61 -15.82
N ASN A 169 11.26 -8.95 -16.35
CA ASN A 169 10.56 -10.22 -16.12
C ASN A 169 10.16 -10.84 -17.47
N PRO A 170 10.34 -12.15 -17.68
CA PRO A 170 9.88 -12.82 -18.89
C PRO A 170 8.36 -12.87 -18.97
N ASP A 171 7.80 -12.72 -20.17
CA ASP A 171 6.43 -13.12 -20.49
C ASP A 171 6.35 -14.61 -20.87
N LYS A 172 5.16 -15.12 -21.20
CA LYS A 172 4.97 -16.54 -21.55
C LYS A 172 5.77 -17.00 -22.78
N ASP A 173 6.15 -16.05 -23.65
CA ASP A 173 6.91 -16.27 -24.88
C ASP A 173 8.42 -16.01 -24.67
N ASN A 174 8.85 -15.85 -23.41
CA ASN A 174 10.20 -15.50 -22.95
C ASN A 174 10.70 -14.14 -23.48
N GLN A 175 9.80 -13.23 -23.85
CA GLN A 175 10.18 -11.84 -24.10
C GLN A 175 10.35 -11.11 -22.78
N MET A 176 11.44 -10.37 -22.66
CA MET A 176 11.76 -9.63 -21.43
C MET A 176 10.96 -8.33 -21.40
N VAL A 177 10.13 -8.18 -20.36
CA VAL A 177 9.36 -6.96 -20.07
C VAL A 177 10.09 -6.20 -18.99
N GLY A 178 10.55 -5.00 -19.32
CA GLY A 178 11.26 -4.12 -18.38
C GLY A 178 10.34 -3.20 -17.60
N VAL A 179 10.89 -2.64 -16.52
CA VAL A 179 10.22 -1.59 -15.75
C VAL A 179 10.00 -0.32 -16.59
N TYR A 180 8.88 0.36 -16.37
CA TYR A 180 8.54 1.59 -17.09
C TYR A 180 7.72 2.54 -16.22
N LYS A 181 7.79 3.85 -16.52
CA LYS A 181 6.92 4.83 -15.88
C LYS A 181 5.46 4.56 -16.27
N MET A 182 4.63 4.23 -15.30
CA MET A 182 3.21 3.99 -15.48
C MET A 182 2.43 5.31 -15.42
N ASP A 183 1.66 5.60 -16.48
CA ASP A 183 0.70 6.72 -16.51
C ASP A 183 -0.75 6.27 -16.19
N ASN A 184 -0.97 4.97 -15.98
CA ASN A 184 -2.24 4.44 -15.48
C ASN A 184 -2.30 4.57 -13.95
N PHE A 185 -3.31 5.28 -13.42
CA PHE A 185 -3.49 5.47 -11.97
C PHE A 185 -4.48 4.47 -11.36
N GLU A 186 -5.07 3.60 -12.19
CA GLU A 186 -6.11 2.63 -11.88
C GLU A 186 -5.79 1.31 -12.63
N PRO A 187 -4.60 0.69 -12.43
CA PRO A 187 -4.25 -0.58 -13.08
C PRO A 187 -5.19 -1.71 -12.68
N GLU A 188 -5.26 -2.75 -13.50
CA GLU A 188 -5.98 -3.97 -13.11
C GLU A 188 -5.27 -4.64 -11.94
N ASP A 189 -6.04 -5.37 -11.13
CA ASP A 189 -5.57 -6.00 -9.90
C ASP A 189 -4.69 -7.23 -10.19
N PRO A 190 -3.36 -7.16 -9.98
CA PRO A 190 -2.48 -8.30 -10.21
C PRO A 190 -2.79 -9.43 -9.22
N PRO A 191 -2.55 -10.70 -9.57
CA PRO A 191 -2.70 -11.78 -8.60
C PRO A 191 -1.74 -11.62 -7.42
N HIS A 192 -2.28 -11.68 -6.22
CA HIS A 192 -1.53 -11.57 -4.97
C HIS A 192 -1.98 -12.63 -3.93
N GLY A 193 -2.50 -13.77 -4.41
CA GLY A 193 -2.78 -14.95 -3.60
C GLY A 193 -1.52 -15.75 -3.29
N TRP A 194 -1.59 -16.69 -2.33
CA TRP A 194 -0.43 -17.44 -1.84
C TRP A 194 0.39 -18.10 -2.96
N ASP A 195 -0.26 -18.88 -3.82
CA ASP A 195 0.44 -19.65 -4.85
C ASP A 195 1.04 -18.70 -5.89
N GLU A 196 0.32 -17.64 -6.25
CA GLU A 196 0.76 -16.65 -7.23
C GLU A 196 1.96 -15.85 -6.72
N VAL A 197 1.93 -15.35 -5.48
CA VAL A 197 3.08 -14.59 -4.95
C VAL A 197 4.32 -15.45 -4.75
N HIS A 198 4.16 -16.74 -4.46
CA HIS A 198 5.28 -17.69 -4.42
C HIS A 198 5.86 -17.95 -5.82
N ALA A 199 5.00 -17.98 -6.85
CA ALA A 199 5.43 -18.07 -8.24
C ALA A 199 6.11 -16.77 -8.72
N GLN A 200 5.65 -15.60 -8.28
CA GLN A 200 6.30 -14.30 -8.53
C GLN A 200 7.71 -14.26 -7.93
N TRP A 201 7.83 -14.71 -6.68
CA TRP A 201 9.10 -14.81 -5.96
C TRP A 201 10.07 -15.81 -6.58
N ASN A 202 9.57 -16.95 -7.07
CA ASN A 202 10.34 -18.00 -7.75
C ASN A 202 11.66 -18.36 -7.03
N GLY A 203 11.57 -18.60 -5.72
CA GLY A 203 12.74 -18.97 -4.91
C GLY A 203 13.82 -17.89 -4.81
N GLY A 204 13.44 -16.61 -4.96
CA GLY A 204 14.32 -15.45 -4.89
C GLY A 204 14.74 -14.88 -6.24
N ALA A 205 14.36 -15.51 -7.36
CA ALA A 205 14.63 -14.97 -8.69
C ALA A 205 13.79 -13.72 -9.02
N CYS A 206 12.61 -13.57 -8.38
CA CYS A 206 11.73 -12.40 -8.53
C CYS A 206 11.35 -12.11 -9.99
N ASP A 207 11.12 -13.17 -10.78
CA ASP A 207 10.92 -13.11 -12.24
C ASP A 207 9.56 -13.68 -12.71
N GLY A 208 8.63 -13.94 -11.78
CA GLY A 208 7.32 -14.51 -12.11
C GLY A 208 6.18 -13.50 -12.27
N PHE A 209 6.40 -12.19 -12.04
CA PHE A 209 5.32 -11.19 -11.96
C PHE A 209 4.52 -11.06 -13.25
N VAL A 210 5.21 -10.92 -14.37
CA VAL A 210 4.59 -10.78 -15.71
C VAL A 210 3.84 -12.06 -16.09
N LEU A 211 4.41 -13.22 -15.79
CA LEU A 211 3.79 -14.52 -16.04
C LEU A 211 2.51 -14.71 -15.25
N GLU A 212 2.52 -14.46 -13.94
CA GLU A 212 1.32 -14.61 -13.11
C GLU A 212 0.23 -13.62 -13.53
N HIS A 213 0.59 -12.38 -13.82
CA HIS A 213 -0.40 -11.41 -14.32
C HIS A 213 -1.02 -11.85 -15.65
N GLU A 214 -0.21 -12.32 -16.61
CA GLU A 214 -0.72 -12.80 -17.90
C GLU A 214 -1.64 -14.02 -17.76
N LYS A 215 -1.42 -14.88 -16.76
CA LYS A 215 -2.31 -16.03 -16.50
C LYS A 215 -3.72 -15.60 -16.09
N VAL A 216 -3.84 -14.52 -15.31
CA VAL A 216 -5.13 -14.02 -14.81
C VAL A 216 -5.85 -13.17 -15.85
N TRP A 217 -5.15 -12.20 -16.43
CA TRP A 217 -5.77 -11.18 -17.28
C TRP A 217 -5.61 -11.44 -18.78
N GLY A 218 -4.80 -12.43 -19.16
CA GLY A 218 -4.43 -12.66 -20.54
C GLY A 218 -3.39 -11.66 -21.08
N PRO A 219 -3.05 -11.77 -22.37
CA PRO A 219 -2.05 -10.90 -22.99
C PRO A 219 -2.59 -9.49 -23.27
N GLY A 220 -1.70 -8.51 -23.29
CA GLY A 220 -1.93 -7.12 -23.67
C GLY A 220 -1.71 -6.10 -22.55
N ILE A 221 -1.84 -6.55 -21.30
CA ILE A 221 -1.68 -5.70 -20.10
C ILE A 221 -0.72 -6.31 -19.06
N GLN A 222 -0.07 -7.44 -19.36
CA GLN A 222 0.85 -8.12 -18.43
C GLN A 222 2.03 -7.27 -17.98
N GLN A 223 2.38 -6.25 -18.74
CA GLN A 223 3.40 -5.29 -18.35
C GLN A 223 3.02 -4.44 -17.14
N GLU A 224 1.73 -4.27 -16.81
CA GLU A 224 1.30 -3.33 -15.75
C GLU A 224 1.97 -3.61 -14.39
N VAL A 225 2.25 -4.87 -14.06
CA VAL A 225 3.00 -5.23 -12.84
C VAL A 225 4.42 -4.65 -12.77
N MET A 226 5.04 -4.36 -13.91
CA MET A 226 6.38 -3.76 -14.02
C MET A 226 6.34 -2.23 -14.03
N GLY A 227 5.16 -1.62 -13.96
CA GLY A 227 5.01 -0.17 -13.91
C GLY A 227 5.53 0.41 -12.59
N TYR A 228 6.11 1.60 -12.63
CA TYR A 228 6.39 2.41 -11.44
C TYR A 228 5.84 3.83 -11.59
N HIS A 229 5.55 4.47 -10.45
CA HIS A 229 5.14 5.86 -10.39
C HIS A 229 6.30 6.79 -10.01
N VAL A 230 6.12 8.07 -10.34
CA VAL A 230 7.08 9.14 -10.06
C VAL A 230 6.49 10.22 -9.15
N ARG A 231 7.33 11.13 -8.66
CA ARG A 231 6.97 12.22 -7.75
C ARG A 231 5.76 13.04 -8.17
N GLU A 232 5.62 13.36 -9.46
CA GLU A 232 4.47 14.13 -9.94
C GLU A 232 3.14 13.38 -9.78
N GLN A 233 3.20 12.06 -9.68
CA GLN A 233 2.07 11.16 -9.51
C GLN A 233 1.83 10.86 -8.03
N LEU A 234 2.88 10.77 -7.19
CA LEU A 234 2.75 10.48 -5.76
C LEU A 234 3.29 11.62 -4.87
N PRO A 235 2.81 12.86 -5.03
CA PRO A 235 3.45 14.02 -4.42
C PRO A 235 3.38 14.04 -2.89
N VAL A 236 2.36 13.41 -2.27
CA VAL A 236 2.22 13.39 -0.81
C VAL A 236 3.22 12.41 -0.22
N LEU A 237 3.23 11.17 -0.72
CA LEU A 237 4.17 10.14 -0.27
C LEU A 237 5.63 10.58 -0.46
N TYR A 238 5.98 11.15 -1.62
CA TYR A 238 7.34 11.64 -1.87
C TYR A 238 7.71 12.82 -0.96
N ALA A 239 6.78 13.74 -0.70
CA ALA A 239 7.03 14.83 0.24
C ALA A 239 7.23 14.33 1.69
N LEU A 240 6.52 13.27 2.09
CA LEU A 240 6.72 12.64 3.40
C LEU A 240 8.08 11.94 3.46
N ALA A 241 8.46 11.21 2.42
CA ALA A 241 9.78 10.58 2.31
C ALA A 241 10.94 11.60 2.36
N ASP A 242 10.79 12.78 1.74
CA ASP A 242 11.82 13.84 1.78
C ASP A 242 12.01 14.47 3.17
N ASN A 243 10.96 14.44 4.02
CA ASN A 243 10.92 15.20 5.27
C ASN A 243 11.07 14.32 6.52
N TYR A 244 11.02 12.99 6.37
CA TYR A 244 11.03 12.02 7.45
C TYR A 244 11.79 10.75 7.03
N ALA A 245 11.59 9.63 7.73
CA ALA A 245 12.32 8.40 7.47
C ALA A 245 11.55 7.50 6.50
N LEU A 246 12.09 7.32 5.28
CA LEU A 246 11.68 6.28 4.35
C LEU A 246 12.34 4.94 4.73
N CYS A 247 11.56 3.86 4.77
CA CYS A 247 12.06 2.51 5.03
C CYS A 247 12.12 1.73 3.72
N ASP A 248 13.31 1.55 3.15
CA ASP A 248 13.52 0.82 1.89
C ASP A 248 13.75 -0.69 2.05
N HIS A 249 13.64 -1.19 3.30
CA HIS A 249 13.70 -2.60 3.68
C HIS A 249 12.56 -2.96 4.67
N TRP A 250 11.36 -2.41 4.42
CA TRP A 250 10.14 -2.80 5.14
C TRP A 250 9.38 -3.86 4.36
N PHE A 251 9.39 -5.10 4.86
CA PHE A 251 8.80 -6.26 4.20
C PHE A 251 7.43 -6.58 4.80
N ALA A 252 6.47 -7.00 3.96
CA ALA A 252 5.23 -7.59 4.45
C ALA A 252 5.53 -8.82 5.31
N SER A 253 4.71 -9.09 6.32
CA SER A 253 5.02 -10.14 7.32
C SER A 253 5.01 -11.55 6.73
N LEU A 254 4.18 -11.78 5.72
CA LEU A 254 4.05 -13.06 5.03
C LEU A 254 4.03 -12.87 3.53
N LEU A 255 4.69 -13.78 2.80
CA LEU A 255 4.55 -13.90 1.36
C LEU A 255 3.17 -14.47 1.02
N GLY A 256 2.17 -13.59 1.00
CA GLY A 256 0.77 -13.96 0.82
C GLY A 256 -0.17 -12.76 0.79
N PRO A 257 -1.48 -13.01 0.77
CA PRO A 257 -2.48 -11.97 0.53
C PRO A 257 -2.73 -11.07 1.75
N THR A 258 -3.63 -10.11 1.57
CA THR A 258 -4.07 -9.12 2.57
C THR A 258 -4.39 -9.68 3.95
N TRP A 259 -5.29 -10.66 4.10
CA TRP A 259 -5.81 -10.99 5.43
C TRP A 259 -4.76 -11.60 6.36
N PRO A 260 -3.91 -12.56 5.93
CA PRO A 260 -2.76 -12.98 6.73
C PRO A 260 -1.88 -11.81 7.17
N ASN A 261 -1.57 -10.86 6.28
CA ASN A 261 -0.75 -9.69 6.61
C ASN A 261 -1.45 -8.70 7.56
N ARG A 262 -2.76 -8.45 7.38
CA ARG A 262 -3.59 -7.70 8.35
C ARG A 262 -3.64 -8.40 9.71
N TYR A 263 -3.69 -9.74 9.74
CA TYR A 263 -3.56 -10.47 11.00
C TYR A 263 -2.18 -10.26 11.65
N TYR A 264 -1.07 -10.16 10.91
CA TYR A 264 0.21 -9.80 11.54
C TYR A 264 0.20 -8.38 12.12
N VAL A 265 -0.34 -7.39 11.41
CA VAL A 265 -0.48 -6.01 11.91
C VAL A 265 -1.28 -5.97 13.22
N HIS A 266 -2.38 -6.73 13.29
CA HIS A 266 -3.28 -6.69 14.44
C HIS A 266 -3.00 -7.71 15.52
N CYS A 267 -2.35 -8.83 15.22
CA CYS A 267 -2.28 -10.00 16.09
C CYS A 267 -0.89 -10.61 16.21
N ALA A 268 0.08 -10.15 15.41
CA ALA A 268 1.42 -10.72 15.33
C ALA A 268 1.44 -12.23 14.97
N THR A 269 0.43 -12.71 14.24
CA THR A 269 0.35 -14.07 13.69
C THR A 269 -0.73 -14.12 12.61
N SER A 270 -0.54 -14.91 11.54
CA SER A 270 -1.60 -15.25 10.57
C SER A 270 -2.59 -16.30 11.08
N LYS A 271 -2.32 -16.94 12.22
CA LYS A 271 -3.03 -18.14 12.69
C LYS A 271 -3.04 -19.28 11.66
N GLY A 272 -1.95 -19.40 10.91
CA GLY A 272 -1.78 -20.42 9.89
C GLY A 272 -2.67 -20.18 8.66
N ARG A 273 -3.07 -18.95 8.39
CA ARG A 273 -3.84 -18.59 7.18
C ARG A 273 -2.88 -18.29 6.03
N LYS A 274 -3.21 -18.85 4.88
CA LYS A 274 -2.54 -18.61 3.59
C LYS A 274 -3.46 -17.85 2.61
N ASP A 275 -4.72 -17.67 2.96
CA ASP A 275 -5.75 -17.10 2.11
C ASP A 275 -6.58 -16.04 2.86
N ASN A 276 -7.44 -15.34 2.12
CA ASN A 276 -8.38 -14.35 2.66
C ASN A 276 -9.61 -15.03 3.29
N THR A 277 -9.36 -15.92 4.26
CA THR A 277 -10.40 -16.59 5.03
C THR A 277 -10.24 -16.32 6.54
N PRO A 278 -11.33 -16.35 7.33
CA PRO A 278 -11.24 -16.07 8.75
C PRO A 278 -10.41 -17.13 9.50
N ALA A 279 -9.48 -16.67 10.33
CA ALA A 279 -8.77 -17.50 11.29
C ALA A 279 -9.67 -17.85 12.48
N LEU A 280 -10.09 -19.11 12.59
CA LEU A 280 -10.84 -19.61 13.75
C LEU A 280 -10.02 -20.65 14.55
N PRO A 281 -9.93 -20.53 15.89
CA PRO A 281 -10.47 -19.44 16.72
C PRO A 281 -9.78 -18.10 16.44
N LEU A 282 -10.51 -17.00 16.64
CA LEU A 282 -10.00 -15.65 16.36
C LEU A 282 -8.72 -15.38 17.17
N PRO A 283 -7.65 -14.85 16.54
CA PRO A 283 -6.45 -14.46 17.25
C PRO A 283 -6.73 -13.29 18.19
N LYS A 284 -5.87 -13.15 19.21
CA LYS A 284 -5.92 -12.01 20.12
C LYS A 284 -5.37 -10.77 19.39
N THR A 285 -6.14 -9.70 19.38
CA THR A 285 -5.71 -8.43 18.77
C THR A 285 -4.86 -7.59 19.72
N ILE A 286 -4.05 -6.70 19.16
CA ILE A 286 -3.29 -5.69 19.88
C ILE A 286 -4.25 -4.77 20.65
N GLN A 287 -5.40 -4.42 20.08
CA GLN A 287 -6.46 -3.65 20.74
C GLN A 287 -6.89 -4.32 22.06
N SER A 288 -7.14 -5.64 22.04
CA SER A 288 -7.50 -6.40 23.24
C SER A 288 -6.37 -6.45 24.27
N VAL A 289 -5.12 -6.56 23.82
CA VAL A 289 -3.93 -6.52 24.70
C VAL A 289 -3.81 -5.16 25.39
N LEU A 290 -3.92 -4.07 24.63
CA LEU A 290 -3.79 -2.70 25.11
C LEU A 290 -4.93 -2.32 26.05
N GLY A 291 -6.18 -2.64 25.69
CA GLY A 291 -7.34 -2.42 26.53
C GLY A 291 -7.24 -3.15 27.87
N GLY A 292 -6.76 -4.40 27.87
CA GLY A 292 -6.49 -5.16 29.09
C GLY A 292 -5.39 -4.56 29.97
N ALA A 293 -4.48 -3.78 29.39
CA ALA A 293 -3.42 -3.05 30.09
C ALA A 293 -3.83 -1.63 30.49
N GLY A 294 -5.05 -1.17 30.15
CA GLY A 294 -5.51 0.20 30.41
C GLY A 294 -4.89 1.25 29.49
N ILE A 295 -4.33 0.85 28.35
CA ILE A 295 -3.79 1.75 27.33
C ILE A 295 -4.91 2.10 26.35
N SER A 296 -5.26 3.39 26.26
CA SER A 296 -6.28 3.86 25.32
C SER A 296 -5.86 3.54 23.89
N ASN A 297 -6.77 2.93 23.13
CA ASN A 297 -6.54 2.55 21.75
C ASN A 297 -7.85 2.60 20.95
N ASN A 298 -7.73 2.74 19.63
CA ASN A 298 -8.87 2.72 18.72
C ASN A 298 -8.42 2.30 17.31
N ASN A 299 -9.35 1.71 16.56
CA ASN A 299 -9.19 1.42 15.15
C ASN A 299 -10.21 2.22 14.33
N TYR A 300 -9.75 3.29 13.68
CA TYR A 300 -10.63 4.14 12.88
C TYR A 300 -10.80 3.59 11.46
N TYR A 301 -11.98 3.78 10.88
CA TYR A 301 -12.27 3.38 9.50
C TYR A 301 -13.10 4.43 8.76
N ASP A 302 -12.75 4.75 7.51
CA ASP A 302 -13.49 5.75 6.71
C ASP A 302 -14.79 5.18 6.14
N GLY A 303 -14.69 4.02 5.48
CA GLY A 303 -15.82 3.40 4.78
C GLY A 303 -15.92 1.90 5.03
N LEU A 304 -16.04 1.13 3.95
CA LEU A 304 -16.06 -0.32 4.04
C LEU A 304 -14.63 -0.81 4.29
N VAL A 305 -14.43 -1.66 5.29
CA VAL A 305 -13.14 -2.31 5.53
C VAL A 305 -13.36 -3.82 5.43
N ALA A 306 -13.20 -4.34 4.22
CA ALA A 306 -13.56 -5.72 3.89
C ALA A 306 -12.81 -6.73 4.76
N TRP A 307 -11.50 -6.54 4.93
CA TRP A 307 -10.68 -7.41 5.77
C TRP A 307 -11.21 -7.44 7.20
N ARG A 308 -11.55 -6.30 7.81
CA ARG A 308 -12.00 -6.25 9.21
C ARG A 308 -13.27 -7.05 9.42
N TRP A 309 -14.29 -6.79 8.61
CA TRP A 309 -15.61 -7.42 8.77
C TRP A 309 -15.61 -8.90 8.37
N GLY A 310 -14.74 -9.27 7.43
CA GLY A 310 -14.56 -10.65 7.00
C GLY A 310 -13.69 -11.46 7.95
N ALA A 311 -12.49 -10.99 8.27
CA ALA A 311 -11.48 -11.65 9.09
C ALA A 311 -11.89 -11.75 10.57
N PHE A 312 -12.67 -10.80 11.07
CA PHE A 312 -13.22 -10.79 12.43
C PHE A 312 -14.75 -10.69 12.41
N PRO A 313 -15.47 -11.75 11.97
CA PRO A 313 -16.91 -11.70 11.86
C PRO A 313 -17.57 -11.56 13.24
N GLY A 314 -18.57 -10.66 13.34
CA GLY A 314 -19.32 -10.41 14.57
C GLY A 314 -18.66 -9.39 15.50
N ILE A 315 -18.54 -9.71 16.80
CA ILE A 315 -17.96 -8.82 17.83
C ILE A 315 -16.47 -9.09 18.09
N GLY A 316 -15.79 -9.74 17.14
CA GLY A 316 -14.42 -10.22 17.30
C GLY A 316 -13.35 -9.13 17.32
N PHE A 317 -13.72 -7.90 16.97
CA PHE A 317 -12.81 -6.76 16.86
C PHE A 317 -13.40 -5.57 17.63
N SER A 318 -12.81 -5.27 18.79
CA SER A 318 -13.24 -4.20 19.68
C SER A 318 -12.66 -2.84 19.28
N ASP A 319 -13.16 -1.78 19.93
CA ASP A 319 -12.56 -0.43 19.90
C ASP A 319 -12.39 0.10 18.48
N THR A 320 -13.52 0.29 17.80
CA THR A 320 -13.55 0.82 16.44
C THR A 320 -14.54 1.95 16.31
N ASP A 321 -14.11 3.05 15.72
CA ASP A 321 -14.95 4.21 15.45
C ASP A 321 -14.78 4.67 13.99
N SER A 322 -15.69 5.54 13.53
CA SER A 322 -15.59 6.08 12.17
C SER A 322 -14.43 7.06 12.06
N PHE A 323 -13.96 7.28 10.84
CA PHE A 323 -12.92 8.25 10.55
C PHE A 323 -13.29 9.69 10.94
N ASP A 324 -14.57 10.07 10.87
CA ASP A 324 -15.06 11.36 11.38
C ASP A 324 -14.85 11.50 12.92
N GLU A 325 -14.90 10.40 13.67
CA GLU A 325 -14.66 10.38 15.12
C GLU A 325 -13.18 10.67 15.43
N PHE A 326 -12.23 10.17 14.62
CA PHE A 326 -10.80 10.47 14.77
C PHE A 326 -10.55 11.99 14.83
N PHE A 327 -11.09 12.75 13.88
CA PHE A 327 -10.96 14.21 13.89
C PHE A 327 -11.70 14.85 15.05
N SER A 328 -12.83 14.27 15.47
CA SER A 328 -13.59 14.76 16.63
C SER A 328 -12.79 14.56 17.93
N ARG A 329 -12.02 13.48 18.06
CA ARG A 329 -11.13 13.21 19.20
C ARG A 329 -9.92 14.12 19.21
N ILE A 330 -9.35 14.43 18.05
CA ILE A 330 -8.33 15.48 17.91
C ILE A 330 -8.90 16.82 18.39
N ASP A 331 -10.04 17.25 17.84
CA ASP A 331 -10.67 18.55 18.17
C ASP A 331 -11.06 18.65 19.66
N ALA A 332 -11.40 17.52 20.30
CA ALA A 332 -11.82 17.45 21.69
C ALA A 332 -10.68 17.29 22.71
N GLY A 333 -9.43 17.12 22.28
CA GLY A 333 -8.32 16.86 23.20
C GLY A 333 -8.40 15.48 23.87
N THR A 334 -8.93 14.46 23.17
CA THR A 334 -9.13 13.10 23.69
C THR A 334 -8.57 11.98 22.81
N LEU A 335 -7.56 12.27 21.98
CA LEU A 335 -6.91 11.29 21.11
C LEU A 335 -6.28 10.12 21.90
N GLU A 336 -6.46 8.89 21.40
CA GLU A 336 -5.92 7.68 22.02
C GLU A 336 -4.39 7.55 21.86
N GLN A 337 -3.77 6.72 22.71
CA GLN A 337 -2.31 6.50 22.68
C GLN A 337 -1.88 5.60 21.53
N VAL A 338 -2.70 4.62 21.13
CA VAL A 338 -2.39 3.73 19.98
C VAL A 338 -3.57 3.68 19.04
N ILE A 339 -3.32 4.04 17.79
CA ILE A 339 -4.34 4.22 16.78
C ILE A 339 -3.92 3.47 15.53
N ILE A 340 -4.84 2.67 14.98
CA ILE A 340 -4.70 2.11 13.64
C ILE A 340 -5.84 2.68 12.79
N ILE A 341 -5.55 3.08 11.56
CA ILE A 341 -6.52 3.69 10.65
C ILE A 341 -6.55 2.86 9.38
N ASP A 342 -7.74 2.37 9.05
CA ASP A 342 -8.03 1.66 7.80
C ASP A 342 -8.72 2.59 6.80
N PRO A 343 -8.24 2.62 5.54
CA PRO A 343 -8.92 3.31 4.45
C PRO A 343 -10.23 2.63 4.03
N ASP A 344 -11.03 3.32 3.21
CA ASP A 344 -12.21 2.76 2.55
C ASP A 344 -11.79 1.87 1.37
N PHE A 345 -12.10 0.57 1.52
CA PHE A 345 -11.91 -0.48 0.52
C PHE A 345 -12.60 -0.20 -0.82
N MET A 346 -13.51 0.77 -0.87
CA MET A 346 -14.20 1.11 -2.13
C MET A 346 -13.61 2.34 -2.83
N ALA A 347 -12.53 2.94 -2.30
CA ALA A 347 -12.10 4.24 -2.78
C ALA A 347 -10.62 4.63 -2.58
N ASN A 348 -10.13 4.64 -1.34
CA ASN A 348 -8.93 5.41 -0.98
C ASN A 348 -7.85 4.58 -0.27
N ASP A 349 -7.95 3.26 -0.40
CA ASP A 349 -6.99 2.31 0.16
C ASP A 349 -5.78 2.06 -0.72
N ASP A 350 -5.76 2.59 -1.95
CA ASP A 350 -4.80 2.29 -3.02
C ASP A 350 -4.94 0.87 -3.62
N HIS A 351 -5.82 -0.02 -3.18
CA HIS A 351 -6.02 -1.33 -3.83
C HIS A 351 -6.38 -1.15 -5.33
N PRO A 352 -5.78 -1.88 -6.29
CA PRO A 352 -6.20 -1.75 -7.69
C PRO A 352 -7.67 -2.22 -7.90
N SER A 353 -8.46 -1.61 -8.76
CA SER A 353 -8.16 -0.50 -9.67
C SER A 353 -8.53 0.86 -9.09
N HIS A 354 -8.43 1.06 -7.78
CA HIS A 354 -8.71 2.35 -7.17
C HIS A 354 -7.65 3.39 -7.54
N ASN A 355 -8.13 4.63 -7.68
CA ASN A 355 -7.29 5.74 -8.06
C ASN A 355 -6.30 6.11 -6.96
N ILE A 356 -5.01 5.97 -7.23
CA ILE A 356 -3.97 6.25 -6.23
C ILE A 356 -3.96 7.71 -5.73
N MET A 357 -4.57 8.65 -6.48
CA MET A 357 -4.73 10.04 -6.02
C MET A 357 -5.65 10.15 -4.79
N LEU A 358 -6.59 9.21 -4.62
CA LEU A 358 -7.48 9.19 -3.47
C LEU A 358 -6.75 8.71 -2.21
N GLY A 359 -5.84 7.74 -2.33
CA GLY A 359 -4.95 7.36 -1.22
C GLY A 359 -3.98 8.48 -0.84
N GLN A 360 -3.41 9.20 -1.81
CA GLN A 360 -2.61 10.41 -1.52
C GLN A 360 -3.40 11.43 -0.71
N ALA A 361 -4.66 11.68 -1.10
CA ALA A 361 -5.55 12.59 -0.39
C ALA A 361 -5.88 12.10 1.03
N PHE A 362 -6.17 10.81 1.19
CA PHE A 362 -6.45 10.21 2.49
C PHE A 362 -5.27 10.37 3.45
N ILE A 363 -4.06 10.00 3.01
CA ILE A 363 -2.82 10.15 3.78
C ILE A 363 -2.57 11.61 4.15
N ALA A 364 -2.69 12.54 3.18
CA ALA A 364 -2.50 13.97 3.42
C ALA A 364 -3.47 14.50 4.50
N THR A 365 -4.72 14.02 4.49
CA THR A 365 -5.73 14.42 5.48
C THR A 365 -5.32 14.08 6.91
N ILE A 366 -4.82 12.86 7.11
CA ILE A 366 -4.43 12.37 8.43
C ILE A 366 -3.18 13.11 8.90
N TYR A 367 -2.19 13.23 8.02
CA TYR A 367 -0.98 13.98 8.30
C TYR A 367 -1.28 15.44 8.67
N GLU A 368 -2.09 16.15 7.87
CA GLU A 368 -2.44 17.55 8.13
C GLU A 368 -3.18 17.71 9.46
N ALA A 369 -4.12 16.83 9.78
CA ALA A 369 -4.85 16.88 11.04
C ALA A 369 -3.93 16.65 12.25
N LEU A 370 -3.02 15.69 12.18
CA LEU A 370 -2.04 15.45 13.24
C LEU A 370 -1.05 16.61 13.36
N ALA A 371 -0.46 17.06 12.25
CA ALA A 371 0.55 18.11 12.24
C ALA A 371 0.03 19.49 12.71
N GLN A 372 -1.28 19.74 12.57
CA GLN A 372 -1.93 20.96 13.05
C GLN A 372 -2.50 20.82 14.48
N SER A 373 -2.50 19.63 15.05
CA SER A 373 -3.03 19.37 16.39
C SER A 373 -2.02 19.65 17.50
N GLU A 374 -2.51 19.73 18.74
CA GLU A 374 -1.66 19.80 19.92
C GLU A 374 -0.85 18.51 20.17
N TYR A 375 -1.19 17.41 19.48
CA TYR A 375 -0.56 16.10 19.64
C TYR A 375 0.74 15.95 18.86
N TRP A 376 0.96 16.76 17.82
CA TRP A 376 2.05 16.57 16.86
C TRP A 376 3.41 16.30 17.53
N GLU A 377 3.79 17.14 18.50
CA GLU A 377 5.06 17.06 19.24
C GLU A 377 5.25 15.75 20.02
N LYS A 378 4.21 14.94 20.14
CA LYS A 378 4.17 13.67 20.87
C LYS A 378 3.68 12.50 20.01
N SER A 379 3.53 12.71 18.70
CA SER A 379 3.01 11.71 17.78
C SER A 379 4.13 11.03 16.99
N LEU A 380 3.94 9.74 16.73
CA LEU A 380 4.63 8.96 15.71
C LEU A 380 3.56 8.45 14.74
N LEU A 381 3.64 8.89 13.49
CA LEU A 381 2.80 8.39 12.40
C LEU A 381 3.62 7.38 11.58
N VAL A 382 3.06 6.19 11.37
CA VAL A 382 3.62 5.16 10.50
C VAL A 382 2.63 4.95 9.36
N ILE A 383 3.12 5.02 8.13
CA ILE A 383 2.36 4.64 6.94
C ILE A 383 3.02 3.39 6.40
N THR A 384 2.24 2.35 6.17
CA THR A 384 2.67 1.07 5.58
C THR A 384 1.56 0.53 4.70
N TYR A 385 1.86 -0.52 3.94
CA TYR A 385 0.88 -1.32 3.22
C TYR A 385 0.86 -2.73 3.81
N ASP A 386 -0.23 -3.46 3.57
CA ASP A 386 -0.39 -4.84 4.00
C ASP A 386 0.49 -5.81 3.19
N GLU A 387 0.53 -5.67 1.88
CA GLU A 387 1.31 -6.47 0.93
C GLU A 387 1.53 -5.73 -0.41
N HIS A 388 2.27 -6.36 -1.34
CA HIS A 388 2.81 -5.71 -2.56
C HIS A 388 1.82 -5.61 -3.72
N GLY A 389 0.67 -6.29 -3.64
CA GLY A 389 -0.40 -6.26 -4.63
C GLY A 389 -0.07 -7.00 -5.92
N GLY A 390 0.94 -7.87 -5.92
CA GLY A 390 1.46 -8.48 -7.14
C GLY A 390 2.20 -7.52 -8.07
N PHE A 391 2.46 -6.28 -7.65
CA PHE A 391 3.35 -5.36 -8.36
C PHE A 391 4.81 -5.74 -8.12
N TYR A 392 5.63 -5.55 -9.15
CA TYR A 392 7.03 -5.93 -9.14
C TYR A 392 7.81 -5.25 -8.00
N ASP A 393 8.66 -6.03 -7.34
CA ASP A 393 9.74 -5.55 -6.49
C ASP A 393 10.99 -6.39 -6.76
N HIS A 394 12.14 -5.74 -6.91
CA HIS A 394 13.37 -6.42 -7.28
C HIS A 394 14.08 -7.10 -6.10
N VAL A 395 13.75 -6.73 -4.86
CA VAL A 395 14.41 -7.28 -3.68
C VAL A 395 13.68 -8.53 -3.21
N SER A 396 14.35 -9.66 -3.30
CA SER A 396 13.85 -10.90 -2.70
C SER A 396 13.68 -10.71 -1.19
N PRO A 397 12.48 -10.99 -0.65
CA PRO A 397 12.26 -10.86 0.78
C PRO A 397 13.08 -11.85 1.60
N PRO A 398 13.54 -11.46 2.80
CA PRO A 398 14.23 -12.36 3.72
C PRO A 398 13.26 -13.35 4.35
N ALA A 399 13.81 -14.33 5.06
CA ALA A 399 13.03 -15.20 5.95
C ALA A 399 13.23 -14.79 7.41
N THR A 400 12.22 -14.99 8.23
CA THR A 400 12.24 -14.79 9.68
C THR A 400 11.56 -15.96 10.40
N GLU A 401 11.80 -16.13 11.70
CA GLU A 401 11.12 -17.18 12.45
C GLU A 401 9.63 -16.85 12.61
N ASP A 402 8.76 -17.83 12.36
CA ASP A 402 7.31 -17.70 12.56
C ASP A 402 6.76 -18.81 13.48
N SER A 403 5.88 -18.39 14.39
CA SER A 403 5.27 -19.29 15.39
C SER A 403 4.31 -20.34 14.81
N GLU A 404 3.78 -20.13 13.61
CA GLU A 404 2.89 -21.04 12.91
C GLU A 404 3.66 -22.11 12.12
N GLY A 405 4.97 -21.94 11.93
CA GLY A 405 5.89 -22.95 11.38
C GLY A 405 6.79 -22.43 10.25
N PRO A 406 7.75 -23.25 9.80
CA PRO A 406 8.76 -22.84 8.81
C PRO A 406 8.18 -22.49 7.43
N GLU A 407 6.97 -22.96 7.11
CA GLU A 407 6.25 -22.60 5.90
C GLU A 407 5.72 -21.14 5.90
N TYR A 408 5.64 -20.49 7.06
CA TYR A 408 5.28 -19.07 7.21
C TYR A 408 6.50 -18.18 7.46
N ALA A 409 7.71 -18.76 7.43
CA ALA A 409 8.95 -18.04 7.68
C ALA A 409 9.32 -17.06 6.57
N GLN A 410 8.82 -17.27 5.35
CA GLN A 410 9.12 -16.40 4.22
C GLN A 410 8.31 -15.12 4.32
N MET A 411 8.99 -13.99 4.52
CA MET A 411 8.36 -12.67 4.50
C MET A 411 7.89 -12.33 3.08
N GLY A 412 6.92 -11.42 2.99
CA GLY A 412 6.44 -10.90 1.71
C GLY A 412 7.36 -9.79 1.18
N PHE A 413 7.12 -9.38 -0.07
CA PHE A 413 7.91 -8.33 -0.71
C PHE A 413 7.87 -7.00 0.05
N ARG A 414 8.78 -6.10 -0.32
CA ARG A 414 8.83 -4.76 0.27
C ARG A 414 7.58 -3.98 -0.06
N VAL A 415 7.13 -3.20 0.91
CA VAL A 415 5.98 -2.31 0.81
C VAL A 415 6.38 -0.86 1.08
N PRO A 416 5.68 0.14 0.52
CA PRO A 416 5.94 1.54 0.81
C PRO A 416 5.75 1.84 2.30
N SER A 417 6.83 2.23 2.98
CA SER A 417 6.76 2.52 4.41
C SER A 417 7.51 3.78 4.79
N VAL A 418 6.83 4.68 5.51
CA VAL A 418 7.41 5.94 6.00
C VAL A 418 7.05 6.13 7.47
N VAL A 419 8.05 6.45 8.27
CA VAL A 419 7.90 6.81 9.68
C VAL A 419 8.03 8.32 9.80
N ILE A 420 7.04 8.95 10.42
CA ILE A 420 6.78 10.39 10.36
C ILE A 420 6.58 10.93 11.79
N GLY A 421 7.20 12.06 12.10
CA GLY A 421 7.04 12.71 13.40
C GLY A 421 8.15 13.71 13.69
N PRO A 422 7.97 14.59 14.69
CA PRO A 422 8.92 15.66 15.00
C PRO A 422 10.24 15.17 15.56
N HIS A 423 10.27 13.96 16.15
CA HIS A 423 11.47 13.33 16.67
C HIS A 423 12.07 12.28 15.72
N VAL A 424 11.44 12.07 14.55
CA VAL A 424 11.95 11.14 13.54
C VAL A 424 13.11 11.78 12.80
N ARG A 425 14.14 10.99 12.54
CA ARG A 425 15.30 11.43 11.76
C ARG A 425 14.88 11.71 10.31
N ARG A 426 15.53 12.72 9.73
CA ARG A 426 15.45 13.04 8.30
C ARG A 426 16.65 12.48 7.56
#